data_AF-A0A9P9WM69-F1
#
_entry.id   AF-A0A9P9WM69-F1
#
_cell.length_a   1.000
_cell.length_b   1.000
_cell.length_c   1.000
_cell.angle_alpha   90.00
_cell.angle_beta   90.00
_cell.angle_gamma   90.00
#
_symmetry.space_group_name_H-M   'P 1'
#
loop_
_entity.id
_entity.type
_entity.pdbx_description
1 polymer ?
#
loop_
_entity_poly.entity_id
_entity_poly.type
_entity_poly.pdbx_seq_one_letter_code
_entity_poly.pdbx_strand_id
1 'polypeptide(L)'
;MAFSGHNPPEPLAPSPTPVPDMYRNRLPTLFEVLSRRTHPPVDLFSFYIYMRDQQRSVDYLDFWLDVAQHMSLCRHFVRELRRSVLVGTPDLEKDDKSKRSSMALEAMGDLGGSTAGPSHFATEKERDQNAQMSAYLREQPATPGLHHDSPASSQERRTRASTQLSTPRHMTTDSNSPAHAVAREDIRASAEKILYTFLLPGAEREITLPGSITQDITIAIEQDGRDDPEVFDVAKDYVFQAMERDAFPGFLRARALGNLIPPTIVARLIVGLIAMFGGFWTAFILIFLDRSRTTRCWVILPFTIGVYLLASYQYSLDPIMALLGYTEYTTFHLSRIREPYVRKLLIKRSFMVIAATVLIDAALCVLFILVPGKRL
;
A
#
# COMPACT_ATOMS: atom_id res chain seq x y z
N MET A 1 -20.30 -55.99 36.91
CA MET A 1 -19.17 -55.05 37.08
C MET A 1 -18.55 -54.81 35.71
N ALA A 2 -18.84 -53.68 35.09
CA ALA A 2 -18.18 -53.23 33.86
C ALA A 2 -17.80 -51.77 34.07
N PHE A 3 -16.49 -51.53 34.19
CA PHE A 3 -15.91 -50.21 34.42
C PHE A 3 -15.91 -49.41 33.12
N SER A 4 -16.56 -48.24 33.15
CA SER A 4 -16.47 -47.22 32.10
C SER A 4 -15.08 -46.56 32.14
N GLY A 5 -14.32 -46.70 31.06
CA GLY A 5 -13.06 -45.97 30.85
C GLY A 5 -13.33 -44.57 30.30
N HIS A 6 -13.09 -43.55 31.12
CA HIS A 6 -13.11 -42.14 30.74
C HIS A 6 -11.74 -41.78 30.15
N ASN A 7 -11.65 -41.53 28.84
CA ASN A 7 -10.42 -41.02 28.23
C ASN A 7 -10.28 -39.51 28.54
N PRO A 8 -9.08 -39.01 28.88
CA PRO A 8 -8.86 -37.60 29.13
C PRO A 8 -8.89 -36.79 27.81
N PRO A 9 -9.25 -35.50 27.86
CA PRO A 9 -9.34 -34.65 26.67
C PRO A 9 -7.95 -34.38 26.08
N GLU A 10 -7.89 -34.48 24.75
CA GLU A 10 -6.72 -34.21 23.92
C GLU A 10 -6.30 -32.73 24.04
N PRO A 11 -5.01 -32.40 24.21
CA PRO A 11 -4.57 -31.02 24.34
C PRO A 11 -4.76 -30.27 23.02
N LEU A 12 -5.53 -29.19 23.07
CA LEU A 12 -5.74 -28.23 21.98
C LEU A 12 -4.39 -27.81 21.39
N ALA A 13 -4.21 -28.04 20.08
CA ALA A 13 -3.06 -27.58 19.34
C ALA A 13 -2.92 -26.05 19.50
N PRO A 14 -1.70 -25.53 19.77
CA PRO A 14 -1.49 -24.09 19.85
C PRO A 14 -1.78 -23.47 18.48
N SER A 15 -2.64 -22.45 18.48
CA SER A 15 -2.94 -21.63 17.31
C SER A 15 -1.62 -21.11 16.72
N PRO A 16 -1.40 -21.21 15.39
CA PRO A 16 -0.17 -20.72 14.81
C PRO A 16 -0.08 -19.22 15.03
N THR A 17 0.98 -18.80 15.71
CA THR A 17 1.41 -17.40 15.77
C THR A 17 1.54 -16.85 14.35
N PRO A 18 1.21 -15.56 14.11
CA PRO A 18 1.28 -14.98 12.79
C PRO A 18 2.75 -14.95 12.34
N VAL A 19 3.10 -15.89 11.48
CA VAL A 19 4.44 -16.01 10.89
C VAL A 19 4.72 -14.67 10.19
N PRO A 20 5.85 -13.99 10.47
CA PRO A 20 6.22 -12.80 9.72
C PRO A 20 6.41 -13.21 8.26
N ASP A 21 5.49 -12.74 7.45
CA ASP A 21 5.20 -13.07 6.06
C ASP A 21 6.34 -12.65 5.08
N MET A 22 7.60 -12.88 5.43
CA MET A 22 8.77 -12.34 4.73
C MET A 22 9.13 -13.08 3.43
N TYR A 23 8.51 -14.23 3.15
CA TYR A 23 8.83 -15.07 1.99
C TYR A 23 7.58 -15.48 1.21
N ARG A 24 6.88 -14.50 0.65
CA ARG A 24 5.74 -14.77 -0.25
C ARG A 24 6.26 -15.17 -1.64
N ASN A 25 5.76 -16.29 -2.17
CA ASN A 25 6.01 -16.74 -3.56
C ASN A 25 4.90 -16.30 -4.53
N ARG A 26 4.24 -15.18 -4.25
CA ARG A 26 3.14 -14.63 -5.05
C ARG A 26 3.18 -13.09 -5.06
N LEU A 27 2.38 -12.50 -5.94
CA LEU A 27 2.13 -11.06 -5.90
C LEU A 27 1.40 -10.67 -4.60
N PRO A 28 1.66 -9.46 -4.08
CA PRO A 28 1.00 -9.00 -2.87
C PRO A 28 -0.49 -8.74 -3.11
N THR A 29 -1.28 -8.86 -2.04
CA THR A 29 -2.70 -8.46 -2.03
C THR A 29 -2.84 -6.97 -1.72
N LEU A 30 -4.00 -6.37 -2.03
CA LEU A 30 -4.25 -4.97 -1.68
C LEU A 30 -4.14 -4.76 -0.17
N PHE A 31 -4.69 -5.69 0.62
CA PHE A 31 -4.60 -5.64 2.07
C PHE A 31 -3.15 -5.61 2.59
N GLU A 32 -2.25 -6.40 2.00
CA GLU A 32 -0.82 -6.39 2.36
C GLU A 32 -0.15 -5.05 2.05
N VAL A 33 -0.53 -4.41 0.94
CA VAL A 33 -0.04 -3.08 0.57
C VAL A 33 -0.54 -2.02 1.54
N LEU A 34 -1.84 -2.00 1.85
CA LEU A 34 -2.46 -1.06 2.77
C LEU A 34 -1.97 -1.23 4.22
N SER A 35 -1.71 -2.47 4.65
CA SER A 35 -1.11 -2.79 5.94
C SER A 35 0.40 -2.57 6.01
N ARG A 36 1.01 -1.97 4.96
CA ARG A 36 2.44 -1.65 4.87
C ARG A 36 3.36 -2.87 5.02
N ARG A 37 2.89 -4.04 4.59
CA ARG A 37 3.62 -5.33 4.62
C ARG A 37 4.32 -5.65 3.29
N THR A 38 4.56 -4.66 2.45
CA THR A 38 5.20 -4.81 1.14
C THR A 38 6.29 -3.75 0.93
N HIS A 39 7.20 -4.00 -0.01
CA HIS A 39 8.33 -3.12 -0.29
C HIS A 39 8.29 -2.55 -1.71
N PRO A 40 9.08 -1.48 -2.00
CA PRO A 40 9.18 -0.93 -3.35
C PRO A 40 9.54 -2.01 -4.39
N PRO A 41 8.91 -1.98 -5.59
CA PRO A 41 8.01 -0.94 -6.11
C PRO A 41 6.50 -1.14 -5.85
N VAL A 42 6.11 -2.08 -4.99
CA VAL A 42 4.69 -2.46 -4.75
C VAL A 42 4.24 -2.12 -3.33
N ASP A 43 4.76 -1.03 -2.77
CA ASP A 43 4.43 -0.52 -1.44
C ASP A 43 3.26 0.49 -1.46
N LEU A 44 2.75 0.83 -0.27
CA LEU A 44 1.64 1.79 -0.10
C LEU A 44 1.93 3.13 -0.79
N PHE A 45 3.17 3.60 -0.71
CA PHE A 45 3.55 4.88 -1.31
C PHE A 45 3.54 4.82 -2.85
N SER A 46 4.04 3.74 -3.44
CA SER A 46 3.94 3.54 -4.90
C SER A 46 2.48 3.39 -5.33
N PHE A 47 1.64 2.76 -4.51
CA PHE A 47 0.19 2.66 -4.77
C PHE A 47 -0.50 4.02 -4.69
N TYR A 48 -0.16 4.86 -3.71
CA TYR A 48 -0.66 6.23 -3.60
C TYR A 48 -0.37 7.05 -4.86
N ILE A 49 0.87 7.00 -5.33
CA ILE A 49 1.28 7.73 -6.55
C ILE A 49 0.55 7.20 -7.77
N TYR A 50 0.36 5.89 -7.86
CA TYR A 50 -0.43 5.28 -8.94
C TYR A 50 -1.89 5.75 -8.93
N MET A 51 -2.52 5.76 -7.76
CA MET A 51 -3.89 6.23 -7.56
C MET A 51 -4.05 7.71 -7.94
N ARG A 52 -3.07 8.55 -7.58
CA ARG A 52 -3.05 9.99 -7.89
C ARG A 52 -2.81 10.27 -9.38
N ASP A 53 -1.75 9.70 -9.94
CA ASP A 53 -1.25 10.12 -11.26
C ASP A 53 -1.88 9.35 -12.42
N GLN A 54 -2.21 8.07 -12.23
CA GLN A 54 -2.69 7.19 -13.31
C GLN A 54 -4.19 6.94 -13.21
N GLN A 55 -4.69 6.53 -12.04
CA GLN A 55 -6.11 6.23 -11.86
C GLN A 55 -6.97 7.47 -11.58
N ARG A 56 -6.35 8.57 -11.10
CA ARG A 56 -7.02 9.81 -10.70
C ARG A 56 -8.17 9.58 -9.70
N SER A 57 -7.99 8.64 -8.79
CA SER A 57 -8.99 8.22 -7.80
C SER A 57 -8.39 8.15 -6.39
N VAL A 58 -7.39 8.97 -6.11
CA VAL A 58 -6.67 9.00 -4.82
C VAL A 58 -7.59 9.24 -3.62
N ASP A 59 -8.74 9.88 -3.82
CA ASP A 59 -9.73 10.14 -2.77
C ASP A 59 -10.27 8.86 -2.11
N TYR A 60 -10.39 7.76 -2.86
CA TYR A 60 -10.75 6.46 -2.28
C TYR A 60 -9.69 5.93 -1.31
N LEU A 61 -8.41 6.11 -1.66
CA LEU A 61 -7.31 5.68 -0.81
C LEU A 61 -7.19 6.57 0.42
N ASP A 62 -7.36 7.88 0.26
CA ASP A 62 -7.30 8.83 1.38
C ASP A 62 -8.47 8.64 2.33
N PHE A 63 -9.70 8.42 1.83
CA PHE A 63 -10.83 8.02 2.65
C PHE A 63 -10.52 6.76 3.46
N TRP A 64 -9.98 5.71 2.83
CA TRP A 64 -9.62 4.47 3.52
C TRP A 64 -8.59 4.70 4.63
N LEU A 65 -7.56 5.52 4.35
CA LEU A 65 -6.50 5.85 5.31
C LEU A 65 -7.03 6.69 6.48
N ASP A 66 -7.91 7.65 6.23
CA ASP A 66 -8.52 8.50 7.25
C ASP A 66 -9.46 7.68 8.15
N VAL A 67 -10.26 6.76 7.58
CA VAL A 67 -11.06 5.82 8.38
C VAL A 67 -10.18 4.91 9.22
N ALA A 68 -9.09 4.36 8.66
CA ALA A 68 -8.14 3.54 9.42
C ALA A 68 -7.48 4.32 10.58
N GLN A 69 -7.20 5.60 10.38
CA GLN A 69 -6.71 6.51 11.41
C GLN A 69 -7.78 6.78 12.48
N HIS A 70 -9.02 7.06 12.08
CA HIS A 70 -10.15 7.24 13.00
C HIS A 70 -10.38 6.01 13.90
N MET A 71 -10.35 4.80 13.32
CA MET A 71 -10.42 3.56 14.10
C MET A 71 -9.25 3.44 15.10
N SER A 72 -8.06 3.88 14.72
CA SER A 72 -6.90 3.90 15.63
C SER A 72 -7.10 4.89 16.77
N LEU A 73 -7.63 6.08 16.50
CA LEU A 73 -7.99 7.08 17.51
C LEU A 73 -9.00 6.53 18.52
N CYS A 74 -10.08 5.89 18.03
CA CYS A 74 -11.07 5.22 18.88
C CYS A 74 -10.41 4.17 19.80
N ARG A 75 -9.50 3.35 19.26
CA ARG A 75 -8.77 2.35 20.04
C ARG A 75 -7.91 2.97 21.14
N HIS A 76 -7.23 4.07 20.83
CA HIS A 76 -6.40 4.77 21.81
C HIS A 76 -7.24 5.36 22.94
N PHE A 77 -8.34 6.03 22.62
CA PHE A 77 -9.26 6.59 23.61
C PHE A 77 -9.82 5.52 24.56
N VAL A 78 -10.37 4.43 24.04
CA VAL A 78 -10.94 3.37 24.89
C VAL A 78 -9.88 2.68 25.74
N ARG A 79 -8.65 2.53 25.22
CA ARG A 79 -7.53 2.00 26.00
C ARG A 79 -7.12 2.93 27.14
N GLU A 80 -7.05 4.23 26.88
CA GLU A 80 -6.69 5.25 27.86
C GLU A 80 -7.75 5.33 28.97
N LEU A 81 -9.02 5.31 28.59
CA LEU A 81 -10.11 5.38 29.55
C LEU A 81 -10.21 4.11 30.41
N ARG A 82 -9.98 2.92 29.85
CA ARG A 82 -9.85 1.68 30.65
C ARG A 82 -8.69 1.77 31.65
N ARG A 83 -7.57 2.40 31.25
CA ARG A 83 -6.42 2.61 32.13
C ARG A 83 -6.74 3.60 33.25
N SER A 84 -7.47 4.68 32.97
CA SER A 84 -7.84 5.68 33.99
C SER A 84 -8.84 5.14 35.01
N VAL A 85 -9.82 4.32 34.58
CA VAL A 85 -10.76 3.63 35.49
C VAL A 85 -10.02 2.66 36.42
N LEU A 86 -9.04 1.90 35.89
CA LEU A 86 -8.24 0.96 36.68
C LEU A 86 -7.32 1.66 37.69
N VAL A 87 -6.80 2.84 37.37
CA VAL A 87 -5.97 3.65 38.29
C VAL A 87 -6.83 4.34 39.36
N GLY A 88 -8.11 4.61 39.09
CA GLY A 88 -9.05 5.23 40.01
C GLY A 88 -9.65 4.30 41.07
N THR A 89 -9.34 3.01 41.05
CA THR A 89 -9.74 2.06 42.11
C THR A 89 -8.55 1.82 43.04
N PRO A 90 -8.41 2.54 44.18
CA PRO A 90 -7.37 2.23 45.14
C PRO A 90 -7.70 0.89 45.82
N ASP A 91 -6.66 0.04 45.93
CA ASP A 91 -6.64 -1.26 46.61
C ASP A 91 -7.61 -1.35 47.80
N LEU A 92 -8.73 -2.04 47.62
CA LEU A 92 -9.37 -2.81 48.67
C LEU A 92 -9.12 -4.28 48.31
N GLU A 93 -8.28 -4.91 49.13
CA GLU A 93 -8.00 -6.35 49.18
C GLU A 93 -6.88 -6.86 48.24
N LYS A 94 -5.64 -6.65 48.69
CA LYS A 94 -4.57 -7.62 48.48
C LYS A 94 -4.98 -8.93 49.17
N ASP A 95 -5.18 -10.00 48.39
CA ASP A 95 -4.37 -11.21 48.52
C ASP A 95 -4.55 -12.16 47.30
N ASP A 96 -3.43 -12.73 46.86
CA ASP A 96 -3.27 -13.92 46.00
C ASP A 96 -3.60 -13.94 44.49
N LYS A 97 -4.12 -12.88 43.86
CA LYS A 97 -4.37 -12.87 42.39
C LYS A 97 -3.48 -11.96 41.53
N SER A 98 -2.55 -11.21 42.12
CA SER A 98 -1.82 -10.13 41.42
C SER A 98 -0.80 -10.58 40.36
N LYS A 99 -0.46 -11.88 40.29
CA LYS A 99 0.49 -12.40 39.29
C LYS A 99 -0.15 -12.79 37.95
N ARG A 100 -1.48 -12.89 37.86
CA ARG A 100 -2.19 -13.21 36.59
C ARG A 100 -2.59 -11.96 35.80
N SER A 101 -2.82 -10.83 36.48
CA SER A 101 -3.22 -9.57 35.87
C SER A 101 -2.07 -8.84 35.16
N SER A 102 -0.83 -8.98 35.63
CA SER A 102 0.34 -8.45 34.93
C SER A 102 0.60 -9.16 33.60
N MET A 103 0.44 -10.48 33.52
CA MET A 103 0.55 -11.23 32.25
C MET A 103 -0.59 -10.93 31.28
N ALA A 104 -1.79 -10.62 31.76
CA ALA A 104 -2.91 -10.18 30.90
C ALA A 104 -2.68 -8.76 30.35
N LEU A 105 -2.01 -7.88 31.11
CA LEU A 105 -1.62 -6.55 30.65
C LEU A 105 -0.44 -6.61 29.65
N GLU A 106 0.54 -7.49 29.87
CA GLU A 106 1.65 -7.75 28.93
C GLU A 106 1.18 -8.45 27.65
N ALA A 107 0.26 -9.41 27.73
CA ALA A 107 -0.35 -10.06 26.55
C ALA A 107 -1.23 -9.11 25.72
N MET A 108 -1.56 -7.93 26.25
CA MET A 108 -2.37 -6.90 25.60
C MET A 108 -1.54 -5.70 25.10
N GLY A 109 -0.29 -5.59 25.57
CA GLY A 109 0.73 -4.65 25.09
C GLY A 109 1.29 -5.00 23.70
N ASP A 110 1.09 -6.24 23.24
CA ASP A 110 1.55 -6.71 21.92
C ASP A 110 0.59 -6.33 20.76
N LEU A 111 -0.48 -5.57 21.04
CA LEU A 111 -1.43 -5.06 20.04
C LEU A 111 -1.03 -3.71 19.41
N GLY A 112 0.27 -3.40 19.36
CA GLY A 112 0.81 -2.29 18.56
C GLY A 112 0.69 -2.49 17.05
N GLY A 113 0.24 -3.67 16.59
CA GLY A 113 0.26 -4.09 15.19
C GLY A 113 -1.08 -4.37 14.51
N SER A 114 -2.23 -4.23 15.18
CA SER A 114 -3.55 -4.44 14.53
C SER A 114 -3.85 -3.29 13.57
N THR A 115 -3.36 -3.42 12.35
CA THR A 115 -3.67 -2.55 11.21
C THR A 115 -5.17 -2.62 10.95
N ALA A 116 -5.87 -1.48 11.00
CA ALA A 116 -7.28 -1.40 10.65
C ALA A 116 -7.51 -1.94 9.23
N GLY A 117 -8.03 -3.17 9.14
CA GLY A 117 -8.32 -3.85 7.89
C GLY A 117 -9.79 -3.78 7.50
N PRO A 118 -10.12 -4.17 6.26
CA PRO A 118 -11.51 -4.46 5.87
C PRO A 118 -12.10 -5.52 6.80
N SER A 119 -13.42 -5.48 7.02
CA SER A 119 -14.09 -6.37 7.98
C SER A 119 -13.86 -7.85 7.64
N HIS A 120 -13.71 -8.19 6.35
CA HIS A 120 -13.42 -9.55 5.87
C HIS A 120 -12.05 -10.10 6.30
N PHE A 121 -11.06 -9.24 6.55
CA PHE A 121 -9.72 -9.63 7.01
C PHE A 121 -9.55 -9.52 8.54
N ALA A 122 -10.56 -8.99 9.24
CA ALA A 122 -10.54 -8.89 10.69
C ALA A 122 -10.73 -10.28 11.32
N THR A 123 -9.85 -10.64 12.25
CA THR A 123 -10.02 -11.86 13.06
C THR A 123 -11.28 -11.75 13.91
N GLU A 124 -11.90 -12.88 14.30
CA GLU A 124 -13.07 -12.88 15.21
C GLU A 124 -12.76 -12.06 16.48
N LYS A 125 -11.56 -12.24 17.02
CA LYS A 125 -11.04 -11.49 18.17
C LYS A 125 -10.94 -9.97 17.92
N GLU A 126 -10.66 -9.52 16.71
CA GLU A 126 -10.63 -8.09 16.36
C GLU A 126 -12.04 -7.53 16.14
N ARG A 127 -12.95 -8.30 15.54
CA ARG A 127 -14.36 -7.91 15.40
C ARG A 127 -15.02 -7.75 16.76
N ASP A 128 -14.83 -8.71 17.66
CA ASP A 128 -15.36 -8.65 19.02
C ASP A 128 -14.82 -7.44 19.78
N GLN A 129 -13.53 -7.12 19.61
CA GLN A 129 -12.93 -5.92 20.21
C GLN A 129 -13.53 -4.64 19.64
N ASN A 130 -13.75 -4.57 18.33
CA ASN A 130 -14.31 -3.38 17.68
C ASN A 130 -15.78 -3.19 18.07
N ALA A 131 -16.55 -4.28 18.16
CA ALA A 131 -17.93 -4.25 18.62
C ALA A 131 -18.05 -3.82 20.09
N GLN A 132 -17.19 -4.36 20.96
CA GLN A 132 -17.09 -3.91 22.35
C GLN A 132 -16.70 -2.44 22.45
N MET A 133 -15.83 -1.96 21.56
CA MET A 133 -15.42 -0.55 21.49
C MET A 133 -16.57 0.35 21.08
N SER A 134 -17.31 -0.03 20.04
CA SER A 134 -18.47 0.69 19.56
C SER A 134 -19.60 0.72 20.60
N ALA A 135 -19.91 -0.40 21.25
CA ALA A 135 -20.89 -0.43 22.34
C ALA A 135 -20.50 0.54 23.47
N TYR A 136 -19.22 0.56 23.82
CA TYR A 136 -18.72 1.40 24.90
C TYR A 136 -18.75 2.91 24.57
N LEU A 137 -18.43 3.28 23.32
CA LEU A 137 -18.55 4.67 22.85
C LEU A 137 -20.01 5.13 22.81
N ARG A 138 -20.96 4.23 22.47
CA ARG A 138 -22.41 4.52 22.49
C ARG A 138 -22.96 4.71 23.91
N GLU A 139 -22.48 3.94 24.87
CA GLU A 139 -22.97 3.98 26.25
C GLU A 139 -22.46 5.18 27.06
N GLN A 140 -21.32 5.77 26.68
CA GLN A 140 -20.90 7.03 27.30
C GLN A 140 -21.84 8.16 26.85
N PRO A 141 -22.57 8.83 27.75
CA PRO A 141 -23.24 10.08 27.41
C PRO A 141 -22.19 11.17 27.14
N ALA A 142 -22.52 12.14 26.29
CA ALA A 142 -21.85 13.43 26.30
C ALA A 142 -22.20 14.14 27.62
N THR A 143 -21.60 13.73 28.74
CA THR A 143 -21.87 14.34 30.06
C THR A 143 -21.36 15.77 30.07
N PRO A 144 -22.23 16.79 30.20
CA PRO A 144 -21.81 18.13 30.56
C PRO A 144 -21.65 18.16 32.09
N GLY A 145 -20.41 18.09 32.61
CA GLY A 145 -20.21 18.44 34.02
C GLY A 145 -19.17 17.70 34.85
N LEU A 146 -18.17 17.02 34.28
CA LEU A 146 -16.95 16.73 35.05
C LEU A 146 -15.81 17.64 34.59
N HIS A 147 -15.69 18.78 35.28
CA HIS A 147 -14.52 19.64 35.20
C HIS A 147 -13.27 18.82 35.54
N HIS A 148 -12.46 18.50 34.53
CA HIS A 148 -11.05 18.26 34.73
C HIS A 148 -10.34 19.58 34.42
N ASP A 149 -10.08 20.38 35.46
CA ASP A 149 -9.30 21.60 35.36
C ASP A 149 -7.92 21.26 34.76
N SER A 150 -7.72 21.66 33.51
CA SER A 150 -6.39 21.76 32.93
C SER A 150 -5.88 23.18 33.19
N PRO A 151 -4.69 23.37 33.79
CA PRO A 151 -4.17 24.70 34.02
C PRO A 151 -3.86 25.36 32.68
N ALA A 152 -4.37 26.58 32.53
CA ALA A 152 -4.13 27.45 31.40
C ALA A 152 -2.63 27.73 31.21
N SER A 153 -2.13 27.54 29.98
CA SER A 153 -1.03 28.35 29.47
C SER A 153 -1.10 28.51 27.94
N SER A 154 -1.62 29.66 27.54
CA SER A 154 -1.05 30.60 26.56
C SER A 154 -0.46 30.13 25.22
N GLN A 155 -0.92 30.86 24.20
CA GLN A 155 -0.24 31.33 22.98
C GLN A 155 -0.42 30.54 21.68
N GLU A 156 -1.35 31.09 20.88
CA GLU A 156 -1.21 31.41 19.46
C GLU A 156 0.02 30.83 18.75
N ARG A 157 -0.23 29.85 17.87
CA ARG A 157 0.42 29.81 16.56
C ARG A 157 -0.49 29.21 15.51
N ARG A 158 -1.12 30.10 14.74
CA ARG A 158 -1.47 29.83 13.34
C ARG A 158 -0.17 29.52 12.61
N THR A 159 -0.05 28.36 11.94
CA THR A 159 0.65 28.21 10.65
C THR A 159 0.49 26.82 10.06
N ARG A 160 -0.18 26.79 8.90
CA ARG A 160 0.06 25.94 7.71
C ARG A 160 0.24 24.43 7.91
N ALA A 161 -0.81 23.71 7.50
CA ALA A 161 -0.72 22.35 7.00
C ALA A 161 0.39 22.25 5.94
N SER A 162 1.39 21.42 6.20
CA SER A 162 2.31 20.92 5.18
C SER A 162 2.29 19.40 5.23
N THR A 163 1.93 18.82 4.10
CA THR A 163 2.04 17.40 3.77
C THR A 163 3.47 16.90 4.03
N GLN A 164 3.68 16.13 5.10
CA GLN A 164 4.92 15.38 5.31
C GLN A 164 4.64 13.89 5.51
N LEU A 165 4.91 13.16 4.42
CA LEU A 165 5.10 11.72 4.36
C LEU A 165 6.17 11.29 5.38
N SER A 166 5.75 10.58 6.42
CA SER A 166 6.66 10.09 7.47
C SER A 166 7.07 8.64 7.22
N THR A 167 8.33 8.45 6.83
CA THR A 167 9.10 7.20 7.01
C THR A 167 9.25 6.88 8.50
N PRO A 168 9.10 5.61 8.95
CA PRO A 168 9.24 5.28 10.36
C PRO A 168 10.73 5.16 10.72
N ARG A 169 11.21 6.07 11.57
CA ARG A 169 12.36 5.76 12.43
C ARG A 169 11.84 5.03 13.65
N HIS A 170 12.56 3.96 13.99
CA HIS A 170 12.44 3.15 15.19
C HIS A 170 12.19 4.03 16.42
N MET A 171 10.98 3.97 16.98
CA MET A 171 10.63 4.69 18.21
C MET A 171 10.79 3.73 19.38
N THR A 172 11.99 3.70 19.95
CA THR A 172 12.22 3.17 21.30
C THR A 172 11.71 4.22 22.27
N THR A 173 10.49 4.04 22.76
CA THR A 173 9.79 5.03 23.58
C THR A 173 10.01 4.73 25.07
N ASP A 174 11.18 5.09 25.59
CA ASP A 174 11.37 5.39 27.01
C ASP A 174 11.36 6.91 27.16
N SER A 175 10.17 7.53 27.19
CA SER A 175 10.05 8.96 27.48
C SER A 175 8.75 9.27 28.22
N ASN A 176 8.91 9.56 29.51
CA ASN A 176 7.89 9.93 30.47
C ASN A 176 7.52 11.41 30.28
N SER A 177 6.68 11.72 29.29
CA SER A 177 6.05 13.04 29.10
C SER A 177 4.53 12.83 28.98
N PRO A 178 3.69 13.78 29.41
CA PRO A 178 2.25 13.54 29.49
C PRO A 178 1.75 13.31 28.06
N ALA A 179 1.31 12.08 27.78
CA ALA A 179 0.69 11.73 26.53
C ALA A 179 -0.50 12.69 26.32
N HIS A 180 -0.62 13.26 25.12
CA HIS A 180 -1.83 13.98 24.74
C HIS A 180 -3.01 13.03 24.92
N ALA A 181 -3.78 13.24 25.99
CA ALA A 181 -4.98 12.47 26.26
C ALA A 181 -5.94 12.72 25.09
N VAL A 182 -6.35 11.65 24.42
CA VAL A 182 -7.29 11.78 23.30
C VAL A 182 -8.63 12.17 23.89
N ALA A 183 -9.17 13.32 23.50
CA ALA A 183 -10.48 13.76 23.99
C ALA A 183 -11.58 13.12 23.15
N ARG A 184 -12.80 13.01 23.71
CA ARG A 184 -13.94 12.49 22.92
C ARG A 184 -14.30 13.43 21.78
N GLU A 185 -14.10 14.72 21.99
CA GLU A 185 -14.25 15.78 20.99
C GLU A 185 -13.35 15.53 19.77
N ASP A 186 -12.16 14.95 19.95
CA ASP A 186 -11.25 14.61 18.85
C ASP A 186 -11.80 13.46 17.99
N ILE A 187 -12.47 12.48 18.60
CA ILE A 187 -13.11 11.36 17.90
C ILE A 187 -14.28 11.88 17.06
N ARG A 188 -15.14 12.69 17.68
CA ARG A 188 -16.27 13.32 17.00
C ARG A 188 -15.82 14.21 15.85
N ALA A 189 -14.83 15.07 16.07
CA ALA A 189 -14.26 15.93 15.03
C ALA A 189 -13.66 15.10 13.88
N SER A 190 -13.04 13.96 14.19
CA SER A 190 -12.54 13.04 13.17
C SER A 190 -13.67 12.41 12.33
N ALA A 191 -14.77 12.00 12.95
CA ALA A 191 -15.91 11.41 12.26
C ALA A 191 -16.60 12.44 11.34
N GLU A 192 -16.87 13.64 11.87
CA GLU A 192 -17.44 14.76 11.13
C GLU A 192 -16.54 15.17 9.95
N LYS A 193 -15.23 15.26 10.16
CA LYS A 193 -14.27 15.56 9.09
C LYS A 193 -14.35 14.54 7.94
N ILE A 194 -14.39 13.24 8.25
CA ILE A 194 -14.49 12.19 7.23
C ILE A 194 -15.79 12.33 6.43
N LEU A 195 -16.91 12.58 7.12
CA LEU A 195 -18.21 12.81 6.49
C LEU A 195 -18.16 14.01 5.53
N TYR A 196 -17.75 15.19 6.01
CA TYR A 196 -17.78 16.43 5.23
C TYR A 196 -16.76 16.46 4.09
N THR A 197 -15.62 15.77 4.22
CA THR A 197 -14.58 15.77 3.18
C THR A 197 -14.89 14.79 2.05
N PHE A 198 -15.47 13.61 2.34
CA PHE A 198 -15.56 12.52 1.37
C PHE A 198 -16.97 12.05 1.02
N LEU A 199 -17.96 12.22 1.91
CA LEU A 199 -19.26 11.52 1.79
C LEU A 199 -20.43 12.46 1.51
N LEU A 200 -20.31 13.75 1.85
CA LEU A 200 -21.38 14.72 1.65
C LEU A 200 -21.46 15.16 0.17
N PRO A 201 -22.67 15.30 -0.42
CA PRO A 201 -22.80 15.73 -1.81
C PRO A 201 -22.18 17.10 -2.06
N GLY A 202 -21.31 17.23 -3.06
CA GLY A 202 -20.59 18.46 -3.36
C GLY A 202 -19.35 18.70 -2.49
N ALA A 203 -18.91 17.69 -1.72
CA ALA A 203 -17.64 17.75 -1.03
C ALA A 203 -16.47 17.85 -2.00
N GLU A 204 -15.41 18.55 -1.59
CA GLU A 204 -14.20 18.78 -2.40
C GLU A 204 -13.53 17.47 -2.87
N ARG A 205 -13.68 16.40 -2.09
CA ARG A 205 -13.09 15.09 -2.34
C ARG A 205 -14.15 13.97 -2.31
N GLU A 206 -15.35 14.29 -2.79
CA GLU A 206 -16.49 13.36 -2.80
C GLU A 206 -16.13 12.02 -3.51
N ILE A 207 -16.30 10.91 -2.79
CA ILE A 207 -16.14 9.56 -3.34
C ILE A 207 -17.49 8.99 -3.79
N THR A 208 -17.48 8.20 -4.86
CA THR A 208 -18.72 7.60 -5.40
C THR A 208 -19.09 6.34 -4.64
N LEU A 209 -20.12 6.43 -3.82
CA LEU A 209 -20.71 5.33 -3.07
C LEU A 209 -22.20 5.17 -3.40
N PRO A 210 -22.78 3.98 -3.21
CA PRO A 210 -24.23 3.80 -3.22
C PRO A 210 -24.90 4.74 -2.21
N GLY A 211 -25.96 5.44 -2.65
CA GLY A 211 -26.62 6.47 -1.83
C GLY A 211 -27.21 5.96 -0.52
N SER A 212 -27.51 4.66 -0.41
CA SER A 212 -27.91 4.06 0.86
C SER A 212 -26.78 4.13 1.90
N ILE A 213 -25.53 3.85 1.50
CA ILE A 213 -24.38 3.84 2.43
C ILE A 213 -24.09 5.26 2.93
N THR A 214 -24.10 6.25 2.04
CA THR A 214 -23.84 7.64 2.43
C THR A 214 -24.96 8.18 3.31
N GLN A 215 -26.22 7.91 2.97
CA GLN A 215 -27.36 8.34 3.77
C GLN A 215 -27.35 7.72 5.18
N ASP A 216 -27.03 6.43 5.30
CA ASP A 216 -26.95 5.75 6.59
C ASP A 216 -25.86 6.37 7.48
N ILE A 217 -24.69 6.69 6.90
CA ILE A 217 -23.59 7.34 7.62
C ILE A 217 -23.94 8.78 8.02
N THR A 218 -24.56 9.55 7.12
CA THR A 218 -25.00 10.93 7.42
C THR A 218 -26.00 10.97 8.56
N ILE A 219 -27.01 10.08 8.55
CA ILE A 219 -27.99 9.98 9.65
C ILE A 219 -27.27 9.60 10.96
N ALA A 220 -26.40 8.59 10.91
CA ALA A 220 -25.68 8.12 12.10
C ALA A 220 -24.82 9.23 12.74
N ILE A 221 -24.13 10.04 11.94
CA ILE A 221 -23.22 11.08 12.46
C ILE A 221 -23.97 12.37 12.83
N GLU A 222 -24.84 12.88 11.95
CA GLU A 222 -25.49 14.18 12.15
C GLU A 222 -26.71 14.11 13.09
N GLN A 223 -27.54 13.06 12.98
CA GLN A 223 -28.78 12.94 13.74
C GLN A 223 -28.56 12.16 15.03
N ASP A 224 -27.92 11.00 14.94
CA ASP A 224 -27.70 10.13 16.11
C ASP A 224 -26.45 10.53 16.91
N GLY A 225 -25.59 11.41 16.36
CA GLY A 225 -24.37 11.87 17.02
C GLY A 225 -23.33 10.77 17.21
N ARG A 226 -23.36 9.72 16.39
CA ARG A 226 -22.45 8.57 16.49
C ARG A 226 -21.07 8.90 15.93
N ASP A 227 -20.06 8.51 16.69
CA ASP A 227 -18.64 8.69 16.42
C ASP A 227 -17.84 7.39 16.52
N ASP A 228 -18.54 6.24 16.55
CA ASP A 228 -17.98 4.91 16.75
C ASP A 228 -17.47 4.28 15.43
N PRO A 229 -16.43 3.41 15.48
CA PRO A 229 -15.75 2.92 14.28
C PRO A 229 -16.65 2.07 13.35
N GLU A 230 -17.69 1.41 13.88
CA GLU A 230 -18.62 0.61 13.07
C GLU A 230 -19.44 1.45 12.09
N VAL A 231 -19.59 2.76 12.32
CA VAL A 231 -20.32 3.66 11.42
C VAL A 231 -19.75 3.59 9.99
N PHE A 232 -18.43 3.41 9.85
CA PHE A 232 -17.76 3.42 8.55
C PHE A 232 -17.51 2.02 7.95
N ASP A 233 -17.90 0.92 8.61
CA ASP A 233 -17.49 -0.42 8.17
C ASP A 233 -18.00 -0.78 6.76
N VAL A 234 -19.27 -0.49 6.46
CA VAL A 234 -19.86 -0.77 5.15
C VAL A 234 -19.19 0.05 4.04
N ALA A 235 -18.95 1.35 4.29
CA ALA A 235 -18.28 2.22 3.32
C ALA A 235 -16.82 1.81 3.11
N LYS A 236 -16.09 1.50 4.18
CA LYS A 236 -14.70 1.05 4.13
C LYS A 236 -14.56 -0.25 3.32
N ASP A 237 -15.45 -1.21 3.52
CA ASP A 237 -15.44 -2.48 2.78
C ASP A 237 -15.76 -2.27 1.31
N TYR A 238 -16.74 -1.43 0.99
CA TYR A 238 -17.06 -1.08 -0.39
C TYR A 238 -15.86 -0.42 -1.09
N VAL A 239 -15.23 0.57 -0.45
CA VAL A 239 -14.05 1.26 -0.99
C VAL A 239 -12.88 0.32 -1.19
N PHE A 240 -12.64 -0.60 -0.24
CA PHE A 240 -11.61 -1.62 -0.41
C PHE A 240 -11.89 -2.51 -1.63
N GLN A 241 -13.12 -3.01 -1.79
CA GLN A 241 -13.50 -3.84 -2.93
C GLN A 241 -13.40 -3.08 -4.25
N ALA A 242 -13.82 -1.81 -4.29
CA ALA A 242 -13.70 -0.97 -5.47
C ALA A 242 -12.22 -0.78 -5.87
N MET A 243 -11.35 -0.44 -4.92
CA MET A 243 -9.91 -0.33 -5.18
C MET A 243 -9.29 -1.67 -5.62
N GLU A 244 -9.69 -2.78 -5.00
CA GLU A 244 -9.18 -4.13 -5.32
C GLU A 244 -9.59 -4.59 -6.71
N ARG A 245 -10.82 -4.27 -7.13
CA ARG A 245 -11.34 -4.67 -8.44
C ARG A 245 -10.82 -3.76 -9.57
N ASP A 246 -10.85 -2.45 -9.35
CA ASP A 246 -10.73 -1.49 -10.45
C ASP A 246 -9.31 -0.94 -10.59
N ALA A 247 -8.61 -0.65 -9.49
CA ALA A 247 -7.29 -0.01 -9.50
C ALA A 247 -6.13 -1.00 -9.30
N PHE A 248 -6.28 -1.95 -8.38
CA PHE A 248 -5.18 -2.81 -7.94
C PHE A 248 -4.58 -3.72 -9.05
N PRO A 249 -5.37 -4.31 -9.97
CA PRO A 249 -4.81 -5.10 -11.06
C PRO A 249 -3.97 -4.24 -12.01
N GLY A 250 -4.39 -3.00 -12.25
CA GLY A 250 -3.65 -2.02 -13.03
C GLY A 250 -2.33 -1.62 -12.35
N PHE A 251 -2.36 -1.40 -11.04
CA PHE A 251 -1.17 -1.10 -10.24
C PHE A 251 -0.12 -2.21 -10.34
N LEU A 252 -0.52 -3.47 -10.15
CA LEU A 252 0.40 -4.61 -10.27
C LEU A 252 0.98 -4.74 -11.68
N ARG A 253 0.18 -4.51 -12.73
CA ARG A 253 0.69 -4.49 -14.12
C ARG A 253 1.71 -3.37 -14.33
N ALA A 254 1.45 -2.18 -13.79
CA ALA A 254 2.32 -1.03 -13.95
C ALA A 254 3.63 -1.13 -13.14
N ARG A 255 3.59 -1.68 -11.92
CA ARG A 255 4.73 -1.65 -10.98
C ARG A 255 5.37 -3.00 -10.68
N ALA A 256 4.64 -4.11 -10.80
CA ALA A 256 5.17 -5.45 -10.54
C ALA A 256 5.65 -6.18 -11.80
N LEU A 257 5.02 -5.90 -12.95
CA LEU A 257 5.33 -6.54 -14.23
C LEU A 257 6.25 -5.69 -15.13
N GLY A 258 6.42 -4.41 -14.85
CA GLY A 258 7.34 -3.55 -15.58
C GLY A 258 8.31 -2.88 -14.62
N ASN A 259 9.44 -2.42 -15.16
CA ASN A 259 10.37 -1.55 -14.44
C ASN A 259 10.47 -0.16 -15.08
N LEU A 260 9.60 0.13 -16.06
CA LEU A 260 9.54 1.38 -16.79
C LEU A 260 8.22 2.11 -16.54
N ILE A 261 8.27 3.44 -16.66
CA ILE A 261 7.09 4.29 -16.55
C ILE A 261 6.56 4.71 -17.93
N PRO A 262 5.28 5.10 -18.05
CA PRO A 262 4.68 5.40 -19.37
C PRO A 262 5.46 6.44 -20.21
N PRO A 263 5.93 7.58 -19.65
CA PRO A 263 6.68 8.56 -20.43
C PRO A 263 7.96 7.98 -21.05
N THR A 264 8.70 7.16 -20.30
CA THR A 264 9.97 6.60 -20.79
C THR A 264 9.77 5.42 -21.73
N ILE A 265 8.67 4.68 -21.59
CA ILE A 265 8.23 3.68 -22.58
C ILE A 265 8.00 4.36 -23.94
N VAL A 266 7.28 5.49 -23.96
CA VAL A 266 7.02 6.25 -25.19
C VAL A 266 8.32 6.85 -25.77
N ALA A 267 9.20 7.41 -24.94
CA ALA A 267 10.48 7.93 -25.40
C ALA A 267 11.34 6.83 -26.06
N ARG A 268 11.40 5.63 -25.44
CA ARG A 268 12.11 4.47 -26.01
C ARG A 268 11.50 4.02 -27.33
N LEU A 269 10.18 4.03 -27.48
CA LEU A 269 9.52 3.74 -28.75
C LEU A 269 9.99 4.69 -29.86
N ILE A 270 9.93 6.00 -29.62
CA ILE A 270 10.29 7.01 -30.61
C ILE A 270 11.76 6.86 -31.03
N VAL A 271 12.67 6.79 -30.05
CA VAL A 271 14.10 6.65 -30.32
C VAL A 271 14.40 5.31 -31.02
N GLY A 272 13.72 4.24 -30.62
CA GLY A 272 13.84 2.93 -31.24
C GLY A 272 13.41 2.93 -32.71
N LEU A 273 12.28 3.57 -33.04
CA LEU A 273 11.81 3.71 -34.42
C LEU A 273 12.77 4.54 -35.29
N ILE A 274 13.29 5.65 -34.75
CA ILE A 274 14.27 6.50 -35.45
C ILE A 274 15.57 5.72 -35.71
N ALA A 275 16.06 4.98 -34.71
CA ALA A 275 17.26 4.14 -34.84
C ALA A 275 17.07 3.03 -35.87
N MET A 276 15.91 2.36 -35.88
CA MET A 276 15.57 1.35 -36.89
C MET A 276 15.50 1.94 -38.29
N PHE A 277 14.85 3.09 -38.45
CA PHE A 277 14.79 3.79 -39.73
C PHE A 277 16.19 4.16 -40.24
N GLY A 278 17.02 4.77 -39.38
CA GLY A 278 18.41 5.11 -39.71
C GLY A 278 19.28 3.89 -40.02
N GLY A 279 19.05 2.77 -39.30
CA GLY A 279 19.70 1.49 -39.54
C GLY A 279 19.36 0.92 -40.91
N PHE A 280 18.08 0.80 -41.26
CA PHE A 280 17.65 0.34 -42.58
C PHE A 280 18.14 1.27 -43.69
N TRP A 281 17.99 2.58 -43.52
CA TRP A 281 18.44 3.58 -44.48
C TRP A 281 19.94 3.44 -44.78
N THR A 282 20.77 3.39 -43.74
CA THR A 282 22.22 3.21 -43.87
C THR A 282 22.56 1.86 -44.49
N ALA A 283 21.88 0.79 -44.10
CA ALA A 283 22.08 -0.54 -44.66
C ALA A 283 21.82 -0.57 -46.17
N PHE A 284 20.69 -0.03 -46.62
CA PHE A 284 20.34 0.03 -48.03
C PHE A 284 21.34 0.87 -48.82
N ILE A 285 21.75 2.04 -48.32
CA ILE A 285 22.79 2.85 -48.96
C ILE A 285 24.09 2.06 -49.11
N LEU A 286 24.58 1.41 -48.05
CA LEU A 286 25.84 0.66 -48.13
C LEU A 286 25.77 -0.56 -49.06
N ILE A 287 24.59 -1.18 -49.19
CA ILE A 287 24.33 -2.27 -50.15
C ILE A 287 24.32 -1.74 -51.59
N PHE A 288 23.63 -0.64 -51.84
CA PHE A 288 23.52 -0.03 -53.18
C PHE A 288 24.79 0.67 -53.63
N LEU A 289 25.64 1.13 -52.71
CA LEU A 289 26.97 1.66 -53.02
C LEU A 289 28.03 0.56 -53.14
N ASP A 290 27.64 -0.71 -53.01
CA ASP A 290 28.52 -1.88 -53.03
C ASP A 290 29.74 -1.76 -52.10
N ARG A 291 29.52 -1.23 -50.89
CA ARG A 291 30.59 -1.12 -49.88
C ARG A 291 30.95 -2.50 -49.32
N SER A 292 32.19 -2.66 -48.86
CA SER A 292 32.68 -3.91 -48.28
C SER A 292 31.90 -4.32 -47.02
N ARG A 293 31.89 -5.62 -46.72
CA ARG A 293 31.19 -6.18 -45.55
C ARG A 293 31.67 -5.56 -44.23
N THR A 294 32.96 -5.23 -44.12
CA THR A 294 33.54 -4.58 -42.93
C THR A 294 32.90 -3.22 -42.67
N THR A 295 32.63 -2.42 -43.72
CA THR A 295 31.92 -1.14 -43.55
C THR A 295 30.45 -1.36 -43.16
N ARG A 296 29.81 -2.43 -43.67
CA ARG A 296 28.43 -2.78 -43.33
C ARG A 296 28.27 -3.24 -41.87
N CYS A 297 29.32 -3.76 -41.24
CA CYS A 297 29.28 -4.12 -39.81
C CYS A 297 28.92 -2.94 -38.89
N TRP A 298 29.12 -1.70 -39.30
CA TRP A 298 28.71 -0.53 -38.50
C TRP A 298 27.20 -0.38 -38.34
N VAL A 299 26.40 -1.06 -39.17
CA VAL A 299 24.93 -1.10 -39.05
C VAL A 299 24.47 -1.86 -37.80
N ILE A 300 25.36 -2.66 -37.18
CA ILE A 300 25.08 -3.31 -35.89
C ILE A 300 24.67 -2.28 -34.83
N LEU A 301 25.27 -1.09 -34.80
CA LEU A 301 24.94 -0.07 -33.79
C LEU A 301 23.50 0.44 -33.86
N PRO A 302 22.99 0.96 -35.00
CA PRO A 302 21.60 1.40 -35.07
C PRO A 302 20.59 0.26 -34.91
N PHE A 303 20.89 -0.96 -35.37
CA PHE A 303 20.01 -2.11 -35.14
C PHE A 303 19.97 -2.54 -33.68
N THR A 304 21.12 -2.69 -33.02
CA THR A 304 21.17 -3.05 -31.59
C THR A 304 20.40 -2.05 -30.73
N ILE A 305 20.61 -0.75 -30.95
CA ILE A 305 19.88 0.31 -30.23
C ILE A 305 18.39 0.25 -30.55
N GLY A 306 18.03 0.16 -31.84
CA GLY A 306 16.65 0.12 -32.30
C GLY A 306 15.87 -1.07 -31.74
N VAL A 307 16.38 -2.28 -31.91
CA VAL A 307 15.76 -3.52 -31.44
C VAL A 307 15.70 -3.56 -29.92
N TYR A 308 16.74 -3.12 -29.21
CA TYR A 308 16.73 -3.06 -27.75
C TYR A 308 15.63 -2.15 -27.21
N LEU A 309 15.50 -0.94 -27.76
CA LEU A 309 14.52 0.04 -27.30
C LEU A 309 13.08 -0.38 -27.66
N LEU A 310 12.87 -0.98 -28.84
CA LEU A 310 11.57 -1.52 -29.24
C LEU A 310 11.17 -2.74 -28.41
N ALA A 311 12.10 -3.64 -28.10
CA ALA A 311 11.86 -4.75 -27.18
C ALA A 311 11.51 -4.22 -25.78
N SER A 312 12.24 -3.21 -25.29
CA SER A 312 11.95 -2.58 -24.00
C SER A 312 10.56 -1.94 -23.95
N TYR A 313 10.14 -1.32 -25.05
CA TYR A 313 8.78 -0.81 -25.23
C TYR A 313 7.73 -1.94 -25.21
N GLN A 314 7.91 -2.96 -26.05
CA GLN A 314 6.93 -4.04 -26.23
C GLN A 314 6.67 -4.83 -24.95
N TYR A 315 7.69 -5.03 -24.11
CA TYR A 315 7.59 -5.77 -22.87
C TYR A 315 7.41 -4.90 -21.62
N SER A 316 7.37 -3.57 -21.77
CA SER A 316 7.36 -2.57 -20.67
C SER A 316 8.47 -2.83 -19.64
N LEU A 317 9.62 -3.31 -20.11
CA LEU A 317 10.70 -3.84 -19.29
C LEU A 317 12.05 -3.48 -19.93
N ASP A 318 12.89 -2.75 -19.21
CA ASP A 318 14.30 -2.56 -19.51
C ASP A 318 15.09 -3.73 -18.91
N PRO A 319 15.60 -4.67 -19.73
CA PRO A 319 16.14 -5.90 -19.20
C PRO A 319 17.43 -5.69 -18.39
N ILE A 320 18.29 -4.77 -18.83
CA ILE A 320 19.57 -4.47 -18.17
C ILE A 320 19.29 -3.87 -16.79
N MET A 321 18.41 -2.87 -16.73
CA MET A 321 18.06 -2.22 -15.48
C MET A 321 17.41 -3.20 -14.49
N ALA A 322 16.55 -4.10 -14.97
CA ALA A 322 15.93 -5.12 -14.13
C ALA A 322 16.93 -6.15 -13.60
N LEU A 323 17.94 -6.55 -14.39
CA LEU A 323 19.02 -7.44 -13.93
C LEU A 323 19.87 -6.79 -12.84
N LEU A 324 20.14 -5.49 -12.97
CA LEU A 324 20.82 -4.70 -11.93
C LEU A 324 19.95 -4.51 -10.66
N GLY A 325 18.66 -4.87 -10.70
CA GLY A 325 17.74 -4.78 -9.58
C GLY A 325 17.15 -3.38 -9.39
N TYR A 326 17.07 -2.59 -10.45
CA TYR A 326 16.49 -1.25 -10.46
C TYR A 326 15.17 -1.18 -11.21
N THR A 327 14.36 -0.22 -10.82
CA THR A 327 13.11 0.16 -11.46
C THR A 327 13.03 1.68 -11.55
N GLU A 328 12.42 2.17 -12.61
CA GLU A 328 12.18 3.59 -12.77
C GLU A 328 11.00 4.01 -11.90
N TYR A 329 11.24 4.98 -11.03
CA TYR A 329 10.28 5.45 -10.05
C TYR A 329 9.54 6.68 -10.58
N THR A 330 10.31 7.71 -10.95
CA THR A 330 9.90 8.84 -11.78
C THR A 330 10.88 8.95 -12.95
N THR A 331 10.61 9.81 -13.93
CA THR A 331 11.47 10.00 -15.11
C THR A 331 12.92 10.21 -14.69
N PHE A 332 13.81 9.30 -15.12
CA PHE A 332 15.25 9.32 -14.83
C PHE A 332 15.65 9.14 -13.36
N HIS A 333 14.72 8.84 -12.46
CA HIS A 333 15.03 8.48 -11.08
C HIS A 333 14.82 6.99 -10.85
N LEU A 334 15.93 6.31 -10.58
CA LEU A 334 15.95 4.88 -10.33
C LEU A 334 15.74 4.59 -8.85
N SER A 335 14.89 3.60 -8.57
CA SER A 335 14.70 3.03 -7.25
C SER A 335 15.11 1.55 -7.26
N ARG A 336 15.53 1.05 -6.11
CA ARG A 336 15.93 -0.36 -5.97
C ARG A 336 14.70 -1.23 -5.73
N ILE A 337 14.61 -2.34 -6.46
CA ILE A 337 13.57 -3.34 -6.25
C ILE A 337 13.91 -4.10 -4.96
N ARG A 338 13.14 -3.84 -3.91
CA ARG A 338 13.31 -4.46 -2.60
C ARG A 338 12.38 -5.66 -2.41
N GLU A 339 11.24 -5.66 -3.08
CA GLU A 339 10.30 -6.79 -3.05
C GLU A 339 10.91 -8.03 -3.72
N PRO A 340 11.16 -9.14 -2.97
CA PRO A 340 11.95 -10.26 -3.45
C PRO A 340 11.27 -11.03 -4.58
N TYR A 341 9.96 -11.22 -4.50
CA TYR A 341 9.19 -11.92 -5.53
C TYR A 341 9.20 -11.14 -6.86
N VAL A 342 8.94 -9.83 -6.80
CA VAL A 342 8.96 -8.93 -7.97
C VAL A 342 10.35 -8.93 -8.61
N ARG A 343 11.42 -8.88 -7.81
CA ARG A 343 12.80 -8.95 -8.32
C ARG A 343 13.05 -10.25 -9.09
N LYS A 344 12.69 -11.41 -8.53
CA LYS A 344 12.86 -12.72 -9.20
C LYS A 344 12.06 -12.77 -10.50
N LEU A 345 10.83 -12.27 -10.49
CA LEU A 345 9.94 -12.23 -11.65
C LEU A 345 10.52 -11.38 -12.78
N LEU A 346 10.98 -10.16 -12.48
CA LEU A 346 11.56 -9.26 -13.46
C LEU A 346 12.86 -9.82 -14.04
N ILE A 347 13.76 -10.38 -13.22
CA ILE A 347 14.99 -11.03 -13.69
C ILE A 347 14.68 -12.17 -14.67
N LYS A 348 13.73 -13.05 -14.33
CA LYS A 348 13.33 -14.16 -15.22
C LYS A 348 12.82 -13.65 -16.56
N ARG A 349 11.99 -12.60 -16.56
CA ARG A 349 11.49 -11.97 -17.79
C ARG A 349 12.60 -11.27 -18.56
N SER A 350 13.55 -10.61 -17.90
CA SER A 350 14.69 -9.95 -18.55
C SER A 350 15.52 -10.92 -19.37
N PHE A 351 15.77 -12.13 -18.87
CA PHE A 351 16.48 -13.15 -19.65
C PHE A 351 15.74 -13.53 -20.94
N MET A 352 14.42 -13.73 -20.84
CA MET A 352 13.59 -14.02 -22.02
C MET A 352 13.63 -12.86 -23.03
N VAL A 353 13.51 -11.62 -22.56
CA VAL A 353 13.55 -10.44 -23.44
C VAL A 353 14.92 -10.26 -24.08
N ILE A 354 16.02 -10.40 -23.33
CA ILE A 354 17.38 -10.32 -23.87
C ILE A 354 17.60 -11.39 -24.94
N ALA A 355 17.17 -12.62 -24.69
CA ALA A 355 17.30 -13.70 -25.67
C ALA A 355 16.55 -13.39 -26.98
N ALA A 356 15.32 -12.87 -26.88
CA ALA A 356 14.55 -12.45 -28.05
C ALA A 356 15.20 -11.25 -28.77
N THR A 357 15.66 -10.24 -28.03
CA THR A 357 16.35 -9.06 -28.58
C THR A 357 17.61 -9.46 -29.35
N VAL A 358 18.47 -10.31 -28.76
CA VAL A 358 19.71 -10.77 -29.41
C VAL A 358 19.41 -11.59 -30.67
N LEU A 359 18.39 -12.44 -30.64
CA LEU A 359 17.99 -13.24 -31.81
C LEU A 359 17.54 -12.35 -32.97
N ILE A 360 16.64 -11.38 -32.70
CA ILE A 360 16.12 -10.47 -33.72
C ILE A 360 17.24 -9.57 -34.27
N ASP A 361 18.06 -9.03 -33.39
CA ASP A 361 19.19 -8.18 -33.76
C ASP A 361 20.23 -8.93 -34.62
N ALA A 362 20.60 -10.14 -34.21
CA ALA A 362 21.49 -11.00 -34.99
C ALA A 362 20.91 -11.35 -36.36
N ALA A 363 19.62 -11.66 -36.44
CA ALA A 363 18.95 -11.95 -37.71
C ALA A 363 18.99 -10.75 -38.67
N LEU A 364 18.71 -9.55 -38.16
CA LEU A 364 18.81 -8.31 -38.95
C LEU A 364 20.25 -8.03 -39.39
N CYS A 365 21.22 -8.14 -38.49
CA CYS A 365 22.62 -7.92 -38.81
C CYS A 365 23.13 -8.91 -39.87
N VAL A 366 22.82 -10.21 -39.73
CA VAL A 366 23.20 -11.24 -40.70
C VAL A 366 22.59 -10.94 -42.08
N LEU A 367 21.31 -10.57 -42.13
CA LEU A 367 20.63 -10.24 -43.38
C LEU A 367 21.33 -9.07 -44.08
N PHE A 368 21.52 -7.94 -43.42
CA PHE A 368 22.02 -6.72 -44.08
C PHE A 368 23.55 -6.69 -44.28
N ILE A 369 24.32 -7.47 -43.52
CA ILE A 369 25.78 -7.54 -43.70
C ILE A 369 26.16 -8.54 -44.80
N LEU A 370 25.46 -9.69 -44.89
CA LEU A 370 25.85 -10.77 -45.81
C LEU A 370 25.22 -10.68 -47.20
N VAL A 371 24.13 -9.93 -47.37
CA VAL A 371 23.49 -9.74 -48.67
C VAL A 371 24.48 -9.18 -49.70
N PRO A 372 24.59 -9.77 -50.92
CA PRO A 372 25.48 -9.28 -51.95
C PRO A 372 25.09 -7.84 -52.35
N GLY A 373 26.10 -6.98 -52.48
CA GLY A 373 25.88 -5.63 -52.99
C GLY A 373 25.56 -5.64 -54.47
N LYS A 374 24.77 -4.65 -54.90
CA LYS A 374 24.55 -4.38 -56.32
C LYS A 374 24.55 -2.88 -56.48
N ARG A 375 25.51 -2.37 -57.27
CA ARG A 375 25.55 -0.96 -57.63
C ARG A 375 24.36 -0.65 -58.54
N LEU A 376 23.45 0.19 -58.04
CA LEU A 376 22.32 0.71 -58.81
C LEU A 376 22.76 1.78 -59.81
#